data_AF-A0A6B3FBA6-F1
#
_entry.id   AF-A0A6B3FBA6-F1
#
_cell.length_a   1.000
_cell.length_b   1.000
_cell.length_c   1.000
_cell.angle_alpha   90.00
_cell.angle_beta   90.00
_cell.angle_gamma   90.00
#
_symmetry.space_group_name_H-M   'P 1'
#
loop_
_entity.id
_entity.type
_entity.pdbx_description
1 polymer ?
#
loop_
_entity_poly.entity_id
_entity_poly.type
_entity_poly.pdbx_seq_one_letter_code
_entity_poly.pdbx_strand_id
1 'polypeptide(L)'
;RAVVLLRFHDLVLQRQAEILDLVQLETGKARLHAHEELQAVAMAARHYGLKAPAYLKPKHHLGAVPTLTRVTEQRVPRGVVGQIAPWNYPFELSVGDALPAFVAG
;
A
#
# COMPACT_ATOMS: atom_id res chain seq x y z
N ARG A 1 -6.12 -5.97 8.48
CA ARG A 1 -5.13 -5.19 7.71
C ARG A 1 -5.78 -4.37 6.60
N ALA A 2 -6.46 -4.99 5.62
CA ALA A 2 -7.16 -4.27 4.53
C ALA A 2 -8.06 -3.10 4.99
N VAL A 3 -8.89 -3.30 6.02
CA VAL A 3 -9.74 -2.23 6.60
C VAL A 3 -8.94 -1.05 7.18
N VAL A 4 -7.72 -1.30 7.68
CA VAL A 4 -6.84 -0.25 8.21
C VAL A 4 -6.36 0.65 7.09
N LEU A 5 -6.04 0.07 5.92
CA LEU A 5 -5.65 0.84 4.73
C LEU A 5 -6.81 1.68 4.18
N LEU A 6 -8.05 1.18 4.22
CA LEU A 6 -9.22 1.96 3.84
C LEU A 6 -9.45 3.13 4.81
N ARG A 7 -9.33 2.89 6.12
CA ARG A 7 -9.39 3.97 7.11
C ARG A 7 -8.25 4.98 6.93
N PHE A 8 -7.05 4.51 6.59
CA PHE A 8 -5.91 5.38 6.31
C PHE A 8 -6.18 6.26 5.08
N HIS A 9 -6.72 5.70 3.99
CA HIS A 9 -7.18 6.47 2.83
C HIS A 9 -8.14 7.59 3.26
N ASP A 10 -9.15 7.29 4.08
CA ASP A 10 -10.13 8.28 4.50
C ASP A 10 -9.47 9.40 5.34
N LEU A 11 -8.54 9.04 6.22
CA LEU A 11 -7.78 10.00 7.02
C LEU A 11 -6.87 10.90 6.18
N VAL A 12 -6.20 10.35 5.15
CA VAL A 12 -5.37 11.12 4.22
C VAL A 12 -6.20 12.17 3.49
N LEU A 13 -7.39 11.80 3.00
CA LEU A 13 -8.28 12.75 2.33
C LEU A 13 -8.86 13.78 3.29
N GLN A 14 -9.23 13.38 4.51
CA GLN A 14 -9.74 14.29 5.55
C GLN A 14 -8.68 15.33 5.96
N ARG A 15 -7.40 14.94 6.02
CA ARG A 15 -6.29 15.80 6.43
C ARG A 15 -5.46 16.33 5.26
N GLN A 16 -6.01 16.33 4.05
CA GLN A 16 -5.25 16.68 2.86
C GLN A 16 -4.59 18.06 2.94
N ALA A 17 -5.27 19.06 3.54
CA ALA A 17 -4.74 20.41 3.66
C ALA A 17 -3.45 20.44 4.50
N GLU A 18 -3.48 19.79 5.67
CA GLU A 18 -2.33 19.66 6.58
C GLU A 18 -1.15 18.95 5.88
N ILE A 19 -1.42 17.85 5.18
CA ILE A 19 -0.38 17.08 4.48
C ILE A 19 0.25 17.91 3.35
N LEU A 20 -0.58 18.59 2.55
CA LEU A 20 -0.08 19.45 1.46
C LEU A 20 0.81 20.56 2.01
N ASP A 21 0.40 21.21 3.10
CA ASP A 21 1.16 22.30 3.69
C ASP A 21 2.53 21.81 4.21
N LEU A 22 2.59 20.64 4.83
CA LEU A 22 3.84 20.02 5.28
C LEU A 22 4.75 19.64 4.11
N VAL A 23 4.22 18.97 3.08
CA VAL A 23 5.01 18.56 1.91
C VAL A 23 5.58 19.78 1.19
N GLN A 24 4.79 20.84 1.02
CA GLN A 24 5.27 22.08 0.41
C GLN A 24 6.33 22.76 1.27
N LEU A 25 6.16 22.80 2.59
CA LEU A 25 7.13 23.40 3.51
C LEU A 25 8.48 22.67 3.48
N GLU A 26 8.47 21.33 3.46
CA GLU A 26 9.70 20.53 3.53
C GLU A 26 10.43 20.43 2.19
N THR A 27 9.70 20.39 1.07
CA THR A 27 10.30 20.11 -0.25
C THR A 27 10.36 21.32 -1.17
N GLY A 28 9.63 22.40 -0.85
CA GLY A 28 9.51 23.57 -1.71
C GLY A 28 8.71 23.32 -3.01
N LYS A 29 8.06 22.16 -3.17
CA LYS A 29 7.32 21.83 -4.40
C LYS A 29 6.02 22.64 -4.52
N ALA A 30 5.58 22.86 -5.76
CA ALA A 30 4.30 23.48 -6.03
C ALA A 30 3.13 22.66 -5.46
N ARG A 31 2.05 23.33 -5.04
CA ARG A 31 0.89 22.67 -4.42
C ARG A 31 0.28 21.58 -5.30
N LEU A 32 0.31 21.76 -6.62
CA LEU A 32 -0.14 20.76 -7.57
C LEU A 32 0.69 19.47 -7.48
N HIS A 33 2.01 19.58 -7.44
CA HIS A 33 2.90 18.42 -7.30
C HIS A 33 2.78 17.75 -5.93
N ALA A 34 2.59 18.52 -4.85
CA ALA A 34 2.26 17.94 -3.54
C ALA A 34 0.92 17.19 -3.55
N HIS A 35 -0.04 17.68 -4.32
CA HIS A 35 -1.34 17.03 -4.47
C HIS A 35 -1.28 15.75 -5.28
N GLU A 36 -0.50 15.71 -6.37
CA GLU A 36 -0.25 14.49 -7.13
C GLU A 36 0.29 13.37 -6.23
N GLU A 37 1.28 13.71 -5.39
CA GLU A 37 1.87 12.79 -4.42
C GLU A 37 0.85 12.27 -3.38
N LEU A 38 0.03 13.17 -2.83
CA LEU A 38 -1.03 12.80 -1.88
C LEU A 38 -2.05 11.85 -2.52
N GLN A 39 -2.48 12.15 -3.75
CA GLN A 39 -3.43 11.31 -4.47
C GLN A 39 -2.86 9.92 -4.77
N ALA A 40 -1.56 9.83 -5.11
CA ALA A 40 -0.91 8.55 -5.31
C ALA A 40 -0.98 7.66 -4.06
N VAL A 41 -0.70 8.22 -2.88
CA VAL A 41 -0.80 7.50 -1.59
C VAL A 41 -2.24 7.10 -1.29
N ALA A 42 -3.20 8.01 -1.45
CA ALA A 42 -4.61 7.70 -1.22
C ALA A 42 -5.09 6.58 -2.15
N MET A 43 -4.76 6.65 -3.44
CA MET A 43 -5.11 5.61 -4.41
C MET A 43 -4.47 4.27 -4.09
N ALA A 44 -3.19 4.23 -3.71
CA ALA A 44 -2.50 3.02 -3.29
C ALA A 44 -3.18 2.39 -2.05
N ALA A 45 -3.50 3.20 -1.04
CA ALA A 45 -4.19 2.76 0.16
C ALA A 45 -5.57 2.16 -0.15
N ARG A 46 -6.35 2.81 -1.01
CA ARG A 46 -7.64 2.29 -1.48
C ARG A 46 -7.48 1.02 -2.29
N HIS A 47 -6.52 0.98 -3.21
CA HIS A 47 -6.26 -0.18 -4.05
C HIS A 47 -5.94 -1.41 -3.20
N TYR A 48 -4.95 -1.33 -2.33
CA TYR A 48 -4.55 -2.44 -1.47
C TYR A 48 -5.60 -2.76 -0.42
N GLY A 49 -6.31 -1.76 0.11
CA GLY A 49 -7.45 -1.96 1.00
C GLY A 49 -8.57 -2.80 0.37
N LEU A 50 -8.81 -2.67 -0.94
CA LEU A 50 -9.83 -3.45 -1.66
C LEU A 50 -9.30 -4.77 -2.25
N LYS A 51 -8.08 -4.77 -2.78
CA LYS A 51 -7.55 -5.89 -3.58
C LYS A 51 -6.69 -6.87 -2.80
N ALA A 52 -6.11 -6.48 -1.67
CA ALA A 52 -5.24 -7.38 -0.91
C ALA A 52 -5.87 -8.73 -0.53
N PRO A 53 -7.17 -8.83 -0.14
CA PRO A 53 -7.79 -10.14 0.10
C PRO A 53 -7.73 -11.06 -1.14
N ALA A 54 -7.91 -10.50 -2.34
CA ALA A 54 -7.83 -11.26 -3.58
C ALA A 54 -6.39 -11.63 -3.97
N TYR A 55 -5.40 -10.80 -3.64
CA TYR A 55 -3.98 -11.07 -3.88
C TYR A 55 -3.42 -12.14 -2.94
N LEU A 56 -3.88 -12.13 -1.68
CA LEU A 56 -3.33 -12.95 -0.61
C LEU A 56 -4.09 -14.26 -0.38
N LYS A 57 -5.26 -14.46 -1.01
CA LYS A 57 -6.01 -15.71 -0.87
C LYS A 57 -5.18 -16.92 -1.36
N PRO A 58 -5.34 -18.09 -0.74
CA PRO A 58 -4.75 -19.33 -1.25
C PRO A 58 -5.16 -19.57 -2.71
N LYS A 59 -4.24 -20.05 -3.54
CA LYS A 59 -4.53 -20.46 -4.91
C LYS A 59 -4.35 -21.97 -5.05
N HIS A 60 -5.31 -22.62 -5.68
CA HIS A 60 -5.24 -24.04 -5.99
C HIS A 60 -4.64 -24.25 -7.37
N HIS A 61 -3.81 -25.28 -7.49
CA HIS A 61 -3.15 -25.66 -8.73
C HIS A 61 -3.39 -27.13 -9.01
N LEU A 62 -3.28 -27.54 -10.28
CA LEU A 62 -3.38 -28.93 -10.66
C LEU A 62 -2.19 -29.71 -10.06
N GLY A 63 -2.51 -30.80 -9.35
CA GLY A 63 -1.50 -31.68 -8.78
C GLY A 63 -0.91 -32.64 -9.81
N ALA A 64 0.25 -33.23 -9.49
CA ALA A 64 0.94 -34.17 -10.37
C ALA A 64 0.08 -35.38 -10.77
N VAL A 65 -0.78 -35.85 -9.85
CA VAL A 65 -1.80 -36.85 -10.13
C VAL A 65 -3.17 -36.21 -9.85
N PRO A 66 -3.97 -35.89 -10.90
CA PRO A 66 -5.29 -35.32 -10.73
C PRO A 66 -6.14 -36.17 -9.78
N THR A 67 -6.97 -35.53 -8.94
CA THR A 67 -7.86 -36.14 -7.92
C THR A 67 -7.18 -36.80 -6.72
N LEU A 68 -5.96 -37.32 -6.84
CA LEU A 68 -5.21 -37.94 -5.75
C LEU A 68 -4.25 -36.99 -5.02
N THR A 69 -3.94 -35.85 -5.64
CA THR A 69 -3.02 -34.85 -5.06
C THR A 69 -3.68 -33.47 -5.00
N ARG A 70 -3.46 -32.75 -3.89
CA ARG A 70 -3.95 -31.38 -3.68
C ARG A 70 -2.78 -30.43 -3.50
N VAL A 71 -2.67 -29.45 -4.39
CA VAL A 71 -1.63 -28.41 -4.33
C VAL A 71 -2.27 -27.07 -4.01
N THR A 72 -1.75 -26.38 -3.00
CA THR A 72 -2.20 -25.05 -2.58
C THR A 72 -1.01 -24.14 -2.41
N GLU A 73 -1.01 -23.02 -3.13
CA GLU A 73 -0.04 -21.94 -2.97
C GLU A 73 -0.54 -20.96 -1.91
N GLN A 74 0.25 -20.81 -0.85
CA GLN A 74 0.01 -19.90 0.26
C GLN A 74 0.91 -18.67 0.16
N ARG A 75 0.41 -17.50 0.57
CA ARG A 75 1.22 -16.29 0.72
C ARG A 75 1.52 -16.12 2.21
N VAL A 76 2.81 -16.11 2.56
CA VAL A 76 3.26 -16.02 3.96
C VAL A 76 4.05 -14.72 4.13
N PRO A 77 3.77 -13.91 5.16
CA PRO A 77 4.56 -12.72 5.43
C PRO A 77 6.03 -13.05 5.67
N ARG A 78 6.91 -12.16 5.23
CA ARG A 78 8.36 -12.31 5.40
C ARG A 78 8.85 -11.87 6.78
N GLY A 79 8.05 -11.10 7.53
CA GLY A 79 8.44 -10.54 8.83
C GLY A 79 8.68 -9.04 8.74
N VAL A 80 9.76 -8.56 9.38
CA VAL A 80 10.10 -7.14 9.43
C VAL A 80 10.64 -6.66 8.08
N VAL A 81 10.07 -5.56 7.56
CA VAL A 81 10.51 -4.89 6.33
C VAL A 81 11.13 -3.55 6.69
N GLY A 82 12.41 -3.36 6.35
CA GLY A 82 13.08 -2.06 6.41
C GLY A 82 12.89 -1.31 5.09
N GLN A 83 12.48 -0.04 5.17
CA GLN A 83 12.25 0.81 4.01
C GLN A 83 13.10 2.08 4.11
N ILE A 84 13.78 2.41 3.03
CA ILE A 84 14.61 3.61 2.90
C ILE A 84 14.06 4.38 1.69
N ALA A 85 13.56 5.59 1.94
CA ALA A 85 12.93 6.43 0.93
C ALA A 85 13.77 7.67 0.62
N PRO A 86 13.82 8.15 -0.63
CA PRO A 86 14.44 9.41 -1.00
C PRO A 86 13.54 10.62 -0.66
N TRP A 87 14.10 11.82 -0.73
CA TRP A 87 13.46 13.06 -0.26
C TRP A 87 12.61 13.80 -1.32
N ASN A 88 12.64 13.37 -2.58
CA ASN A 88 11.96 14.07 -3.68
C ASN A 88 10.43 13.89 -3.67
N TYR A 89 9.94 12.74 -3.21
CA TYR A 89 8.53 12.45 -2.96
C TYR A 89 8.39 11.79 -1.57
N PRO A 90 8.58 12.58 -0.50
CA PRO A 90 8.76 12.03 0.84
C PRO A 90 7.51 11.32 1.37
N PHE A 91 6.31 11.76 1.02
CA PHE A 91 5.06 11.14 1.43
C PHE A 91 4.74 9.89 0.61
N GLU A 92 4.87 9.95 -0.72
CA GLU A 92 4.58 8.80 -1.60
C GLU A 92 5.59 7.67 -1.44
N LEU A 93 6.88 7.97 -1.51
CA LEU A 93 7.93 6.94 -1.49
C LEU A 93 8.20 6.40 -0.08
N SER A 94 7.75 7.11 0.96
CA SER A 94 7.75 6.56 2.32
C SER A 94 6.46 5.80 2.60
N VAL A 95 5.30 6.45 2.51
CA VAL A 95 4.06 5.81 2.98
C VAL A 95 3.49 4.88 1.92
N GLY A 96 3.42 5.31 0.66
CA GLY A 96 2.85 4.52 -0.44
C GLY A 96 3.52 3.16 -0.59
N ASP A 97 4.86 3.14 -0.60
CA ASP A 97 5.66 1.92 -0.71
C ASP A 97 5.63 1.02 0.54
N ALA A 98 5.23 1.57 1.70
CA ALA A 98 5.04 0.79 2.93
C ALA A 98 3.72 -0.01 2.92
N LEU A 99 2.67 0.49 2.25
CA LEU A 99 1.33 -0.09 2.28
C LEU A 99 1.27 -1.57 1.85
N PRO A 100 1.97 -2.01 0.77
CA PRO A 100 2.02 -3.42 0.40
C PRO A 100 2.64 -4.29 1.50
N ALA A 101 3.71 -3.82 2.15
CA ALA A 101 4.36 -4.55 3.23
C ALA A 101 3.40 -4.72 4.42
N PHE A 102 2.71 -3.64 4.82
CA PHE A 102 1.72 -3.68 5.90
C PHE A 102 0.54 -4.62 5.61
N VAL A 103 0.04 -4.66 4.38
CA VAL A 103 -1.15 -5.48 4.08
C VAL A 103 -0.82 -6.96 3.90
N ALA A 104 0.41 -7.27 3.46
CA ALA A 104 0.88 -8.62 3.14
C ALA A 104 1.05 -9.54 4.37
N GLY A 105 1.14 -9.00 5.59
CA GLY A 105 0.97 -9.80 6.80
C GLY A 105 1.57 -9.16 8.04
#